data_AF-A0A935NR17-F1
#
_entry.id   AF-A0A935NR17-F1
#
_cell.length_a   1.000
_cell.length_b   1.000
_cell.length_c   1.000
_cell.angle_alpha   90.00
_cell.angle_beta   90.00
_cell.angle_gamma   90.00
#
_symmetry.space_group_name_H-M   'P 1'
#
loop_
_entity.id
_entity.type
_entity.pdbx_description
1 polymer ?
#
loop_
_entity_poly.entity_id
_entity_poly.type
_entity_poly.pdbx_seq_one_letter_code
_entity_poly.pdbx_strand_id
1 'polypeptide(L)'
;MLLATAMAPAQTPGGGAKADALNPQAEVPALRHDSALARYRQAGEPLPLGWKEANDTAARIGGWRAYAREAAAPASSAAPKPPGGSPR
;
A
#
# COMPACT_ATOMS: atom_id res chain seq x y z
N MET A 1 -28.03 -18.18 -2.15
CA MET A 1 -27.54 -18.48 -0.78
C MET A 1 -26.46 -17.48 -0.43
N LEU A 2 -26.68 -16.68 0.62
CA LEU A 2 -25.75 -15.65 1.08
C LEU A 2 -24.93 -16.26 2.23
N LEU A 3 -23.61 -16.46 2.05
CA LEU A 3 -22.73 -16.88 3.14
C LEU A 3 -22.31 -15.64 3.94
N ALA A 4 -22.75 -15.56 5.20
CA ALA A 4 -22.28 -14.56 6.14
C ALA A 4 -20.89 -14.96 6.66
N THR A 5 -19.89 -14.11 6.44
CA THR A 5 -18.57 -14.21 7.08
C THR A 5 -18.68 -13.78 8.54
N ALA A 6 -18.43 -14.71 9.45
CA ALA A 6 -18.32 -14.43 10.89
C ALA A 6 -17.04 -13.61 11.16
N MET A 7 -17.20 -12.44 11.78
CA MET A 7 -16.09 -11.63 12.28
C MET A 7 -15.62 -12.20 13.61
N ALA A 8 -14.40 -12.74 13.66
CA ALA A 8 -13.80 -13.23 14.90
C ALA A 8 -13.41 -12.03 15.80
N PRO A 9 -13.74 -12.02 17.10
CA PRO A 9 -13.19 -11.04 18.02
C PRO A 9 -11.68 -11.25 18.18
N ALA A 10 -10.91 -10.16 18.05
CA ALA A 10 -9.50 -10.14 18.43
C ALA A 10 -9.40 -10.28 19.95
N GLN A 11 -9.19 -11.50 20.42
CA GLN A 11 -8.90 -11.79 21.81
C GLN A 11 -7.44 -11.43 22.10
N THR A 12 -7.23 -10.31 22.80
CA THR A 12 -5.97 -9.99 23.46
C THR A 12 -5.64 -11.13 24.42
N PRO A 13 -4.46 -11.77 24.31
CA PRO A 13 -4.03 -12.74 25.32
C PRO A 13 -4.12 -12.08 26.69
N GLY A 14 -4.84 -12.74 27.61
CA GLY A 14 -4.99 -12.26 28.98
C GLY A 14 -3.61 -11.98 29.57
N GLY A 15 -3.36 -10.72 29.92
CA GLY A 15 -2.10 -10.30 30.50
C GLY A 15 -1.94 -10.96 31.86
N GLY A 16 -0.89 -11.79 31.99
CA GLY A 16 -0.35 -12.12 33.30
C GLY A 16 -0.02 -10.84 34.07
N ALA A 17 0.02 -10.91 35.41
CA ALA A 17 0.36 -9.78 36.25
C ALA A 17 1.61 -9.07 35.71
N LYS A 18 1.45 -7.80 35.34
CA LYS A 18 2.54 -7.01 34.76
C LYS A 18 3.62 -6.87 35.84
N ALA A 19 4.84 -7.31 35.53
CA ALA A 19 5.99 -7.15 36.41
C ALA A 19 6.12 -5.68 36.87
N ASP A 20 6.46 -5.46 38.14
CA ASP A 20 6.63 -4.12 38.70
C ASP A 20 7.79 -3.41 37.99
N ALA A 21 7.46 -2.33 37.28
CA ALA A 21 8.44 -1.55 36.50
C ALA A 21 9.45 -0.80 37.39
N LEU A 22 9.13 -0.62 38.69
CA LEU A 22 10.02 0.04 39.65
C LEU A 22 10.94 -0.95 40.38
N ASN A 23 10.75 -2.26 40.19
CA ASN A 23 11.59 -3.29 40.79
C ASN A 23 12.65 -3.79 39.79
N PRO A 24 13.95 -3.49 39.96
CA PRO A 24 15.00 -3.92 39.06
C PRO A 24 15.28 -5.44 39.10
N GLN A 25 14.74 -6.16 40.09
CA GLN A 25 14.85 -7.62 40.20
C GLN A 25 13.66 -8.35 39.57
N ALA A 26 12.68 -7.62 39.01
CA ALA A 26 11.53 -8.25 38.40
C ALA A 26 11.94 -8.98 37.11
N GLU A 27 11.46 -10.21 36.95
CA GLU A 27 11.72 -11.00 35.74
C GLU A 27 11.03 -10.36 34.53
N VAL A 28 11.80 -10.08 33.48
CA VAL A 28 11.30 -9.54 32.22
C VAL A 28 11.42 -10.62 31.14
N PRO A 29 10.34 -10.96 30.43
CA PRO A 29 10.41 -11.88 29.30
C PRO A 29 11.39 -11.40 28.24
N ALA A 30 12.19 -12.32 27.69
CA ALA A 30 13.11 -12.00 26.61
C ALA A 30 12.34 -11.53 25.37
N LEU A 31 12.71 -10.35 24.84
CA LEU A 31 12.12 -9.81 23.62
C LEU A 31 12.63 -10.61 22.40
N ARG A 32 11.69 -11.20 21.66
CA ARG A 32 11.98 -11.84 20.37
C ARG A 32 11.64 -10.85 19.26
N HIS A 33 12.65 -10.48 18.48
CA HIS A 33 12.49 -9.62 17.32
C HIS A 33 12.56 -10.45 16.05
N ASP A 34 11.51 -10.36 15.23
CA ASP A 34 11.50 -10.88 13.87
C ASP A 34 11.57 -9.71 12.87
N SER A 35 12.43 -9.82 11.87
CA SER A 35 12.54 -8.79 10.83
C SER A 35 11.30 -8.78 9.95
N ALA A 36 10.72 -7.61 9.70
CA ALA A 36 9.65 -7.44 8.71
C ALA A 36 10.07 -7.87 7.29
N LEU A 37 11.38 -7.91 7.02
CA LEU A 37 11.96 -8.36 5.76
C LEU A 37 12.37 -9.83 5.77
N ALA A 38 12.12 -10.59 6.84
CA ALA A 38 12.49 -12.01 6.92
C ALA A 38 11.88 -12.88 5.80
N ARG A 39 10.79 -12.41 5.20
CA ARG A 39 10.09 -13.05 4.09
C ARG A 39 10.20 -12.27 2.78
N TYR A 40 10.97 -11.18 2.75
CA TYR A 40 11.12 -10.40 1.54
C TYR A 40 11.75 -11.26 0.44
N ARG A 41 11.10 -11.28 -0.72
CA ARG A 41 11.60 -11.90 -1.94
C ARG A 41 11.84 -10.76 -2.91
N GLN A 42 13.05 -10.69 -3.45
CA GLN A 42 13.35 -9.76 -4.52
C GLN A 42 12.41 -10.04 -5.69
N ALA A 43 11.75 -9.01 -6.21
CA ALA A 43 11.07 -9.10 -7.48
C ALA A 43 12.14 -9.40 -8.54
N GLY A 44 11.98 -10.50 -9.27
CA GLY A 44 12.88 -10.83 -10.36
C GLY A 44 12.92 -9.68 -11.37
N GLU A 45 14.08 -9.47 -11.97
CA GLU A 45 14.17 -8.55 -13.10
C GLU A 45 13.23 -9.04 -14.21
N PRO A 46 12.36 -8.17 -14.75
CA PRO A 46 11.57 -8.55 -15.91
C PRO A 46 12.51 -9.01 -17.01
N LEU A 47 12.16 -10.10 -17.70
CA LEU A 47 12.97 -10.58 -18.81
C LEU A 47 13.18 -9.42 -19.80
N PRO A 48 14.40 -9.26 -20.34
CA PRO A 48 14.63 -8.31 -21.41
C PRO A 48 13.70 -8.66 -22.56
N LEU A 49 12.63 -7.89 -22.76
CA LEU A 49 11.88 -7.93 -24.01
C LEU A 49 12.87 -7.60 -25.12
N GLY A 50 12.75 -8.30 -26.24
CA GLY A 50 13.52 -7.92 -27.43
C GLY A 50 13.27 -6.45 -27.71
N TRP A 51 14.34 -5.67 -27.87
CA TRP A 51 14.25 -4.20 -27.99
C TRP A 51 13.20 -3.75 -29.03
N LYS A 52 13.09 -4.50 -30.13
CA LYS A 52 12.05 -4.30 -31.14
C LYS A 52 10.62 -4.46 -30.59
N GLU A 53 10.35 -5.55 -29.89
CA GLU A 53 9.02 -5.86 -29.34
C GLU A 53 8.57 -4.83 -28.29
N ALA A 54 9.51 -4.37 -27.46
CA ALA A 54 9.26 -3.28 -26.51
C ALA A 54 8.86 -1.98 -27.23
N ASN A 55 9.57 -1.63 -28.30
CA ASN A 55 9.28 -0.44 -29.09
C ASN A 55 7.97 -0.56 -29.88
N ASP A 56 7.67 -1.73 -30.46
CA ASP A 56 6.42 -1.98 -31.17
C ASP A 56 5.21 -1.89 -30.21
N THR A 57 5.38 -2.31 -28.96
CA THR A 57 4.36 -2.15 -27.91
C THR A 57 4.16 -0.69 -27.53
N ALA A 58 5.24 0.06 -27.33
CA ALA A 58 5.16 1.50 -27.06
C ALA A 58 4.45 2.23 -28.20
N ALA A 59 4.78 1.92 -29.46
CA ALA A 59 4.12 2.49 -30.63
C ALA A 59 2.61 2.21 -30.66
N ARG A 60 2.19 0.98 -30.31
CA ARG A 60 0.77 0.58 -30.25
C ARG A 60 -0.02 1.35 -29.20
N ILE A 61 0.57 1.60 -28.03
CA ILE A 61 -0.05 2.35 -26.93
C ILE A 61 -0.08 3.86 -27.23
N GLY A 62 0.64 4.31 -28.26
CA GLY A 62 0.72 5.71 -28.69
C GLY A 62 2.04 6.39 -28.35
N GLY A 63 2.94 5.69 -27.65
CA GLY A 63 4.32 6.09 -27.36
C GLY A 63 4.42 7.47 -26.68
N TRP A 64 5.57 8.12 -26.83
CA TRP A 64 5.81 9.47 -26.30
C TRP A 64 4.83 10.53 -26.86
N ARG A 65 4.22 10.28 -28.02
CA ARG A 65 3.23 11.17 -28.65
C ARG A 65 1.90 11.21 -27.93
N ALA A 66 1.54 10.17 -27.18
CA ALA A 66 0.36 10.21 -26.30
C ALA A 66 0.55 11.26 -25.19
N TYR A 67 1.69 11.21 -24.50
CA TYR A 67 2.05 12.20 -23.49
C TYR A 67 2.19 13.61 -24.07
N ALA A 68 2.78 13.76 -25.25
CA ALA A 68 2.88 15.08 -25.89
C ALA A 68 1.51 15.70 -26.22
N ARG A 69 0.51 14.87 -26.58
CA ARG A 69 -0.88 15.35 -26.78
C ARG A 69 -1.57 15.74 -25.49
N GLU A 70 -1.39 14.97 -24.43
CA GLU A 70 -1.91 15.32 -23.09
C GLU A 70 -1.26 16.61 -22.56
N ALA A 71 0.05 16.77 -22.72
CA ALA A 71 0.77 17.98 -22.32
C ALA A 71 0.37 19.22 -23.14
N ALA A 72 0.00 19.02 -24.42
CA ALA A 72 -0.51 20.08 -25.29
C ALA A 72 -2.01 20.35 -25.10
N ALA A 73 -2.73 19.52 -24.35
CA ALA A 73 -4.16 19.72 -24.13
C ALA A 73 -4.35 20.96 -23.24
N PRO A 74 -5.28 21.87 -23.57
CA PRO A 74 -5.61 22.98 -22.70
C PRO A 74 -6.12 22.43 -21.37
N ALA A 75 -5.73 23.05 -20.25
CA ALA A 75 -6.23 22.66 -18.94
C ALA A 75 -7.76 22.69 -18.96
N SER A 76 -8.39 21.51 -18.85
CA SER A 76 -9.84 21.41 -18.74
C SER A 76 -10.27 22.05 -17.43
N SER A 77 -10.64 23.33 -17.49
CA SER A 77 -11.16 24.08 -16.35
C SER A 77 -12.61 23.68 -16.12
N ALA A 78 -12.80 22.47 -15.59
CA ALA A 78 -14.05 22.05 -14.97
C ALA A 78 -13.73 21.65 -13.53
N ALA A 79 -13.45 22.66 -12.70
CA ALA A 79 -13.45 22.46 -11.27
C ALA A 79 -14.90 22.09 -10.85
N PRO A 80 -15.12 20.99 -10.12
CA PRO A 80 -16.43 20.73 -9.54
C PRO A 80 -16.77 21.86 -8.57
N LYS A 81 -17.91 22.52 -8.80
CA LYS A 81 -18.44 23.52 -7.88
C LYS A 81 -18.69 22.85 -6.53
N PRO A 82 -18.05 23.27 -5.43
CA PRO A 82 -18.34 22.71 -4.12
C PRO A 82 -19.81 23.00 -3.78
N PRO A 83 -20.55 22.04 -3.18
CA PRO A 83 -21.90 22.31 -2.69
C PRO A 83 -21.81 23.41 -1.63
N GLY A 84 -22.45 24.54 -1.91
CA GLY A 84 -22.54 25.66 -0.98
C GLY A 84 -23.33 25.24 0.24
N GLY A 85 -22.63 25.07 1.36
CA GLY A 85 -23.21 24.93 2.69
C GLY A 85 -22.62 26.01 3.59
N SER A 86 -23.40 27.05 3.86
CA SER A 86 -23.02 28.10 4.82
C SER A 86 -22.96 27.50 6.24
N PRO A 87 -21.92 27.80 7.04
CA PRO A 87 -21.88 27.39 8.44
C PRO A 87 -22.69 28.36 9.31
N ARG A 88 -23.64 27.75 10.05
CA ARG A 88 -24.21 28.08 11.37
C ARG A 88 -24.76 29.48 11.64
#